data_AF-A0A820TU24-F1
#
_entry.id   AF-A0A820TU24-F1
#
_cell.length_a   1.000
_cell.length_b   1.000
_cell.length_c   1.000
_cell.angle_alpha   90.00
_cell.angle_beta   90.00
_cell.angle_gamma   90.00
#
_symmetry.space_group_name_H-M   'P 1'
#
loop_
_entity.id
_entity.type
_entity.pdbx_description
1 polymer ?
#
loop_
_entity_poly.entity_id
_entity_poly.type
_entity_poly.pdbx_seq_one_letter_code
_entity_poly.pdbx_strand_id
1 'polypeptide(L)'
;MKHIYKESQTLIRTAESHDIQLKHVENVPSDKSMYGINEASALSFISSFHPITSLPPDLMHDVMEGIMPKLTSCLLHVVASNSLCTSSKIYQMINKFTYGSNDRRDRPTVLKEKDISEKVIRGKH
;
A
#
# COMPACT_ATOMS: atom_id res chain seq x y z
N MET A 1 8.47 -5.91 -25.64
CA MET A 1 7.60 -5.86 -24.44
C MET A 1 7.43 -4.40 -24.07
N LYS A 2 6.20 -3.86 -24.05
CA LYS A 2 5.96 -2.45 -23.72
C LYS A 2 6.07 -2.31 -22.20
N HIS A 3 7.06 -1.58 -21.69
CA HIS A 3 7.16 -1.36 -20.26
C HIS A 3 6.07 -0.38 -19.82
N ILE A 4 5.21 -0.85 -18.92
CA ILE A 4 4.12 -0.09 -18.32
C ILE A 4 4.61 0.42 -16.98
N TYR A 5 4.59 1.75 -16.79
CA TYR A 5 5.07 2.39 -15.55
C TYR A 5 4.00 3.24 -14.86
N LYS A 6 2.84 3.43 -15.50
CA LYS A 6 1.74 4.23 -14.97
C LYS A 6 0.43 3.49 -15.16
N GLU A 7 -0.45 3.56 -14.17
CA GLU A 7 -1.78 2.96 -14.21
C GLU A 7 -2.65 3.50 -15.37
N SER A 8 -2.47 4.76 -15.77
CA SER A 8 -3.13 5.32 -16.96
C SER A 8 -2.75 4.65 -18.29
N GLN A 9 -1.72 3.79 -18.28
CA GLN A 9 -1.31 3.00 -19.43
C GLN A 9 -1.91 1.58 -19.41
N THR A 10 -2.69 1.23 -18.38
CA THR A 10 -3.42 -0.04 -18.27
C THR A 10 -4.92 0.20 -18.44
N LEU A 11 -5.62 -0.88 -18.78
CA LEU A 11 -7.08 -0.91 -18.72
C LEU A 11 -7.49 -1.37 -17.33
N ILE A 12 -8.36 -0.59 -16.69
CA ILE A 12 -8.97 -0.98 -15.41
C ILE A 12 -9.97 -2.10 -15.67
N ARG A 13 -9.88 -3.18 -14.89
CA ARG A 13 -10.79 -4.32 -15.00
C ARG A 13 -12.18 -3.90 -14.52
N THR A 14 -13.17 -3.98 -15.41
CA THR A 14 -14.59 -3.84 -15.10
C THR A 14 -15.20 -5.17 -14.67
N ALA A 15 -16.37 -5.15 -14.03
CA ALA A 15 -17.10 -6.37 -13.66
C ALA A 15 -17.37 -7.27 -14.88
N GLU A 16 -17.86 -6.68 -15.98
CA GLU A 16 -18.10 -7.40 -17.23
C GLU A 16 -16.82 -8.03 -17.80
N SER A 17 -15.70 -7.27 -17.82
CA SER A 17 -14.43 -7.80 -18.32
C SER A 17 -13.90 -8.93 -17.45
N HIS A 18 -14.11 -8.87 -16.14
CA HIS A 18 -13.73 -9.91 -15.19
C HIS A 18 -14.50 -11.21 -15.47
N ASP A 19 -15.82 -11.12 -15.69
CA ASP A 19 -16.67 -12.30 -15.94
C ASP A 19 -16.32 -13.02 -17.25
N ILE A 20 -15.98 -12.25 -18.30
CA ILE A 20 -15.51 -12.81 -19.56
C ILE A 20 -14.16 -13.53 -19.36
N GLN A 21 -13.23 -12.89 -18.64
CA GLN A 21 -11.90 -13.46 -18.36
C GLN A 21 -12.00 -14.72 -17.50
N LEU A 22 -12.87 -14.74 -16.49
CA LEU A 22 -13.10 -15.90 -15.64
C LEU A 22 -13.60 -17.09 -16.46
N LYS A 23 -14.59 -16.88 -17.34
CA LYS A 23 -15.07 -17.93 -18.26
C LYS A 23 -13.96 -18.43 -19.18
N HIS A 24 -13.09 -17.57 -19.67
CA HIS A 24 -11.94 -18.00 -20.47
C HIS A 24 -10.97 -18.85 -19.67
N VAL A 25 -10.63 -18.45 -18.44
CA VAL A 25 -9.73 -19.19 -17.56
C VAL A 25 -10.29 -20.57 -17.19
N GLU A 26 -11.59 -20.68 -16.96
CA GLU A 26 -12.26 -21.96 -16.67
C GLU A 26 -12.15 -22.94 -17.85
N ASN A 27 -12.20 -22.44 -19.08
CA ASN A 27 -12.05 -23.24 -20.30
C ASN A 27 -10.59 -23.49 -20.68
N VAL A 28 -9.70 -22.55 -20.37
CA VAL A 28 -8.28 -22.55 -20.76
C VAL A 28 -7.41 -22.20 -19.55
N PRO A 29 -7.01 -23.20 -18.74
CA PRO A 29 -6.26 -22.96 -17.50
C PRO A 29 -4.87 -22.32 -17.70
N SER A 30 -4.30 -22.36 -18.90
CA SER A 30 -3.03 -21.69 -19.21
C SER A 30 -3.13 -20.16 -19.14
N ASP A 31 -4.35 -19.61 -19.24
CA ASP A 31 -4.58 -18.17 -19.30
C ASP A 31 -4.66 -17.52 -17.91
N LYS A 32 -4.57 -18.31 -16.83
CA LYS A 32 -4.55 -17.82 -15.44
C LYS A 32 -3.50 -16.74 -15.24
N SER A 33 -2.29 -16.97 -15.75
CA SER A 33 -1.17 -16.03 -15.64
C SER A 33 -1.36 -14.79 -16.50
N MET A 34 -2.04 -14.93 -17.65
CA MET A 34 -2.29 -13.82 -18.57
C MET A 34 -3.31 -12.84 -18.00
N TYR A 35 -4.39 -13.33 -17.41
CA TYR A 35 -5.45 -12.48 -16.85
C TYR A 35 -5.27 -12.15 -15.37
N GLY A 36 -4.39 -12.86 -14.67
CA GLY A 36 -4.22 -12.74 -13.23
C GLY A 36 -5.44 -13.22 -12.43
N ILE A 37 -6.22 -14.15 -13.01
CA ILE A 37 -7.41 -14.74 -12.38
C ILE A 37 -7.13 -16.23 -12.22
N ASN A 38 -7.20 -16.74 -10.98
CA ASN A 38 -6.93 -18.14 -10.72
C ASN A 38 -8.19 -19.01 -10.81
N GLU A 39 -9.29 -18.51 -10.25
CA GLU A 39 -10.57 -19.20 -10.11
C GLU A 39 -11.67 -18.22 -9.67
N ALA A 40 -12.91 -18.70 -9.63
CA ALA A 40 -14.04 -17.95 -9.11
C ALA A 40 -13.88 -17.67 -7.60
N SER A 41 -14.37 -16.52 -7.14
CA SER A 41 -14.33 -16.18 -5.72
C SER A 41 -15.17 -17.16 -4.89
N ALA A 42 -14.67 -17.52 -3.71
CA ALA A 42 -15.42 -18.32 -2.74
C ALA A 42 -16.73 -17.64 -2.29
N LEU A 43 -16.87 -16.32 -2.43
CA LEU A 43 -18.08 -15.55 -2.08
C LEU A 43 -19.05 -15.38 -3.25
N SER A 44 -18.78 -16.00 -4.41
CA SER A 44 -19.63 -15.93 -5.61
C SER A 44 -21.06 -16.45 -5.40
N PHE A 45 -21.31 -17.22 -4.35
CA PHE A 45 -22.66 -17.68 -3.99
C PHE A 45 -23.56 -16.56 -3.43
N ILE A 46 -22.99 -15.42 -3.03
CA ILE A 46 -23.73 -14.27 -2.52
C ILE A 46 -24.17 -13.41 -3.71
N SER A 47 -25.47 -13.31 -3.96
CA SER A 47 -26.03 -12.60 -5.13
C SER A 47 -25.69 -11.11 -5.20
N SER A 48 -25.38 -10.49 -4.06
CA SER A 48 -24.99 -9.07 -3.97
C SER A 48 -23.47 -8.87 -3.97
N PHE A 49 -22.67 -9.93 -4.14
CA PHE A 49 -21.22 -9.86 -4.12
C PHE A 49 -20.64 -10.01 -5.52
N HIS A 50 -19.77 -9.08 -5.90
CA HIS A 50 -18.92 -9.20 -7.08
C HIS A 50 -17.50 -8.76 -6.74
N PRO A 51 -16.44 -9.54 -7.03
CA PRO A 51 -15.07 -9.24 -6.61
C PRO A 51 -14.59 -7.83 -6.98
N ILE A 52 -14.98 -7.32 -8.14
CA ILE A 52 -14.59 -5.99 -8.63
C ILE A 52 -15.27 -4.84 -7.90
N THR A 53 -16.48 -5.02 -7.36
CA THR A 53 -17.27 -3.91 -6.79
C THR A 53 -17.47 -4.03 -5.28
N SER A 54 -17.38 -5.25 -4.75
CA SER A 54 -17.76 -5.59 -3.37
C SER A 54 -16.55 -5.86 -2.48
N LEU A 55 -15.37 -6.12 -3.06
CA LEU A 55 -14.14 -6.12 -2.27
C LEU A 55 -13.76 -4.67 -2.00
N PRO A 56 -13.54 -4.28 -0.73
CA PRO A 56 -13.04 -2.96 -0.44
C PRO A 56 -11.68 -2.80 -1.13
N PRO A 57 -11.33 -1.59 -1.61
CA PRO A 57 -9.95 -1.29 -1.98
C PRO A 57 -9.05 -1.69 -0.82
N ASP A 58 -7.94 -2.36 -1.12
CA ASP A 58 -7.05 -2.92 -0.12
C ASP A 58 -6.37 -1.77 0.64
N LEU A 59 -7.04 -1.30 1.70
CA LEU A 59 -6.55 -0.25 2.57
C LEU A 59 -5.18 -0.62 3.14
N MET A 60 -4.91 -1.92 3.37
CA MET A 60 -3.60 -2.35 3.84
C MET A 60 -2.53 -2.09 2.76
N HIS A 61 -2.81 -2.39 1.49
CA HIS A 61 -1.92 -2.06 0.39
C HIS A 61 -1.77 -0.55 0.21
N ASP A 62 -2.85 0.22 0.12
CA ASP A 62 -2.80 1.67 -0.10
C ASP A 62 -2.10 2.43 1.05
N VAL A 63 -2.27 1.96 2.30
CA VAL A 63 -1.66 2.56 3.50
C VAL A 63 -0.20 2.10 3.66
N MET A 64 0.10 0.82 3.41
CA MET A 64 1.40 0.23 3.72
C MET A 64 2.38 0.15 2.53
N GLU A 65 1.94 0.38 1.29
CA GLU A 65 2.80 0.42 0.09
C GLU A 65 3.64 1.72 -0.02
N GLY A 66 4.00 2.31 1.13
CA GLY A 66 4.97 3.40 1.22
C GLY A 66 4.37 4.80 1.41
N ILE A 67 3.05 4.97 1.31
CA ILE A 67 2.40 6.28 1.55
C ILE A 67 2.48 6.67 3.02
N MET A 68 2.16 5.79 3.97
CA MET A 68 2.22 6.14 5.40
C MET A 68 3.63 6.47 5.88
N PRO A 69 4.70 5.71 5.54
CA PRO A 69 6.07 6.12 5.85
C PRO A 69 6.41 7.51 5.29
N LYS A 70 5.98 7.82 4.05
CA LYS A 70 6.24 9.13 3.42
C LYS A 70 5.51 10.27 4.13
N LEU A 71 4.23 10.07 4.43
CA LEU A 71 3.39 11.06 5.11
C LEU A 71 3.88 11.33 6.52
N THR A 72 4.25 10.29 7.27
CA THR A 72 4.80 10.42 8.62
C THR A 72 6.15 11.12 8.61
N SER A 73 7.05 10.83 7.66
CA SER A 73 8.30 11.60 7.48
C SER A 73 8.04 13.08 7.18
N CYS A 74 7.07 13.39 6.31
CA CYS A 74 6.70 14.77 5.99
C CYS A 74 6.17 15.52 7.22
N LEU A 75 5.27 14.89 7.97
CA LEU A 75 4.72 15.45 9.21
C LEU A 75 5.83 15.73 10.22
N LEU A 76 6.74 14.78 10.44
CA LEU A 76 7.87 14.94 11.36
C LEU A 76 8.79 16.09 10.93
N HIS A 77 9.02 16.26 9.63
CA HIS A 77 9.78 17.41 9.12
C HIS A 77 9.07 18.73 9.37
N VAL A 78 7.78 18.84 9.05
CA VAL A 78 7.00 20.08 9.29
C VAL A 78 7.02 20.45 10.78
N VAL A 79 6.84 19.48 11.67
CA VAL A 79 6.88 19.71 13.12
C VAL A 79 8.29 20.14 13.58
N ALA A 80 9.34 19.55 13.01
CA ALA A 80 10.73 19.92 13.31
C ALA A 80 11.09 21.32 12.78
N SER A 81 10.75 21.63 11.53
CA SER A 81 11.03 22.92 10.89
C SER A 81 10.31 24.09 11.56
N ASN A 82 9.11 23.86 12.11
CA ASN A 82 8.38 24.88 12.86
C ASN A 82 8.79 24.96 14.34
N SER A 83 9.86 24.27 14.76
CA SER A 83 10.35 24.21 16.15
C SER A 83 9.30 23.75 17.17
N LEU A 84 8.25 23.07 16.71
CA LEU A 84 7.19 22.52 17.56
C LEU A 84 7.67 21.26 18.29
N CYS A 85 8.64 20.53 17.72
CA CYS A 85 9.30 19.40 18.35
C CYS A 85 10.72 19.22 17.81
N THR A 86 11.65 18.73 18.62
CA THR A 86 13.00 18.39 18.17
C THR A 86 13.13 16.90 17.85
N SER A 87 14.06 16.56 16.96
CA SER A 87 14.41 15.16 16.67
C SER A 87 14.73 14.36 17.94
N SER A 88 15.45 14.98 18.89
CA SER A 88 15.75 14.41 20.21
C SER A 88 14.50 14.12 21.04
N LYS A 89 13.51 15.02 21.03
CA LYS A 89 12.26 14.83 21.77
C LYS A 89 11.43 13.70 21.17
N ILE A 90 11.35 13.62 19.84
CA ILE A 90 10.69 12.51 19.12
C ILE A 90 11.36 11.18 19.46
N TYR A 91 12.69 11.13 19.43
CA TYR A 91 13.45 9.94 19.80
C TYR A 91 13.17 9.48 21.24
N GLN A 92 13.14 10.42 22.19
CA GLN A 92 12.78 10.13 23.57
C GLN A 92 11.34 9.58 23.68
N MET A 93 10.39 10.13 22.92
CA MET A 93 9.01 9.65 22.92
C MET A 93 8.90 8.24 22.35
N ILE A 94 9.56 7.95 21.22
CA ILE A 94 9.62 6.61 20.61
C ILE A 94 10.20 5.58 21.58
N ASN A 95 11.22 5.96 22.36
CA ASN A 95 11.85 5.06 23.34
C ASN A 95 11.05 4.86 24.63
N LYS A 96 10.29 5.88 25.05
CA LYS A 96 9.43 5.82 26.23
C LYS A 96 8.07 5.17 25.94
N PHE A 97 7.69 5.08 24.68
CA PHE A 97 6.47 4.40 24.27
C PHE A 97 6.53 2.92 24.65
N THR A 98 5.48 2.42 25.28
CA THR A 98 5.40 1.03 25.73
C THR A 98 4.78 0.21 24.62
N TYR A 99 5.62 -0.44 23.81
CA TYR A 99 5.17 -1.34 22.74
C TYR A 99 4.59 -2.62 23.34
N GLY A 100 3.46 -3.08 22.80
CA GLY A 100 2.91 -4.38 23.13
C GLY A 100 3.84 -5.52 22.70
N SER A 101 3.59 -6.73 23.19
CA SER A 101 4.40 -7.91 22.87
C SER A 101 4.52 -8.16 21.36
N ASN A 102 3.46 -7.88 20.61
CA ASN A 102 3.41 -8.05 19.16
C ASN A 102 4.08 -6.89 18.40
N ASP A 103 4.10 -5.69 18.99
CA ASP A 103 4.54 -4.45 18.32
C ASP A 103 6.04 -4.17 18.51
N ARG A 104 6.75 -5.02 19.26
CA ARG A 104 8.20 -4.87 19.50
C ARG A 104 9.01 -4.81 18.22
N ARG A 105 8.55 -5.50 17.17
CA ARG A 105 9.19 -5.52 15.84
C ARG A 105 8.87 -4.28 15.00
N ASP A 106 7.80 -3.57 15.34
CA ASP A 106 7.35 -2.36 14.65
C ASP A 106 7.96 -1.09 15.23
N ARG A 107 8.82 -1.24 16.26
CA ARG A 107 9.56 -0.12 16.82
C ARG A 107 10.43 0.52 15.73
N PRO A 108 10.26 1.83 15.45
CA PRO A 108 11.06 2.52 14.47
C PRO A 108 12.56 2.44 14.79
N THR A 109 13.38 2.20 13.78
CA THR A 109 14.83 2.36 13.88
C THR A 109 15.15 3.81 14.24
N VAL A 110 16.28 4.03 14.94
CA VAL A 110 16.74 5.37 15.34
C VAL A 110 16.69 6.33 14.14
N LEU A 111 15.78 7.32 14.20
CA LEU A 111 15.66 8.39 13.20
C LEU A 111 16.96 9.19 13.20
N LYS A 112 17.69 9.17 12.08
CA LYS A 112 18.86 10.02 11.88
C LYS A 112 18.38 11.34 11.27
N GLU A 113 19.08 12.45 11.51
CA GLU A 113 18.68 13.77 10.97
C GLU A 113 18.51 13.77 9.44
N LYS A 114 19.30 12.95 8.75
CA LYS A 114 19.16 12.72 7.31
C LYS A 114 17.79 12.18 6.89
N ASP A 115 17.12 11.40 7.74
CA ASP A 115 15.82 10.77 7.47
C ASP A 115 14.66 11.77 7.59
N ILE A 116 14.92 12.93 8.22
CA ILE A 116 13.99 14.04 8.40
C ILE A 116 14.27 15.14 7.37
N SER A 117 15.37 15.08 6.61
CA SER A 117 15.74 16.12 5.65
C SER A 117 14.82 16.19 4.42
N GLU A 118 14.60 17.41 3.90
CA GLU A 118 13.73 17.69 2.75
C GLU A 118 14.06 16.85 1.50
N LYS A 119 15.34 16.45 1.35
CA LYS A 119 15.83 15.61 0.24
C LYS A 119 15.30 14.17 0.27
N VAL A 120 14.95 13.64 1.44
CA VAL A 120 14.33 12.30 1.57
C VAL A 120 12.84 12.35 1.25
N ILE A 121 12.19 13.47 1.58
CA ILE A 121 10.75 13.69 1.36
C ILE A 121 10.43 13.86 -0.13
N ARG A 122 11.29 14.52 -0.91
CA ARG A 122 11.02 14.72 -2.35
C ARG A 122 11.26 13.47 -3.22
N GLY A 123 11.88 12.42 -2.67
CA GLY A 123 12.28 11.24 -3.45
C GLY A 123 13.48 11.56 -4.34
N LYS A 124 14.44 10.64 -4.42
CA LYS A 124 15.50 10.72 -5.41
C LYS A 124 14.86 10.60 -6.80
N HIS A 125 14.85 11.70 -7.53
CA HIS A 125 14.84 11.68 -9.00
C HIS A 125 16.26 11.38 -9.49
#